data_AF-A0A845X8Y5-F1
#
_entry.id   AF-A0A845X8Y5-F1
#
_cell.length_a   1.000
_cell.length_b   1.000
_cell.length_c   1.000
_cell.angle_alpha   90.00
_cell.angle_beta   90.00
_cell.angle_gamma   90.00
#
_symmetry.space_group_name_H-M   'P 1'
#
loop_
_entity.id
_entity.type
_entity.pdbx_description
1 polymer ?
#
loop_
_entity_poly.entity_id
_entity_poly.type
_entity_poly.pdbx_seq_one_letter_code
_entity_poly.pdbx_strand_id
1 'polypeptide(L)' 'MENQAQNPSKFGFNANAENWNGRLAMIGFVAALAIELLSGKGLLHFWGLM' A
#
# COMPACT_ATOMS: atom_id res chain seq x y z
N MET A 1 27.55 20.48 -10.03
CA MET A 1 26.72 20.36 -11.24
C MET A 1 27.22 19.13 -11.98
N GLU A 2 26.36 18.15 -12.23
CA GLU A 2 26.39 17.10 -13.28
C GLU A 2 25.35 16.05 -12.85
N ASN A 3 24.07 16.26 -13.19
CA ASN A 3 23.43 15.73 -14.40
C ASN A 3 23.63 14.23 -14.60
N GLN A 4 22.69 13.45 -14.07
CA GLN A 4 22.26 12.24 -14.75
C GLN A 4 20.79 12.39 -15.10
N ALA A 5 20.57 13.12 -16.19
CA ALA A 5 19.30 13.12 -16.90
C ALA A 5 19.05 11.70 -17.44
N GLN A 6 17.93 11.14 -16.98
CA GLN A 6 16.94 10.39 -17.78
C GLN A 6 17.47 9.26 -18.67
N ASN A 7 17.36 7.99 -18.26
CA ASN A 7 17.36 6.82 -19.17
C ASN A 7 16.70 5.60 -18.45
N PRO A 8 16.07 4.65 -19.15
CA PRO A 8 14.74 4.75 -19.76
C PRO A 8 13.82 3.63 -19.22
N SER A 9 12.51 3.88 -19.21
CA SER A 9 11.46 2.94 -18.75
C SER A 9 11.34 2.77 -17.23
N LYS A 10 10.71 3.77 -16.61
CA LYS A 10 10.27 3.79 -15.20
C LYS A 10 9.01 2.92 -14.95
N PHE A 11 8.62 2.08 -15.91
CA PHE A 11 7.42 1.23 -15.88
C PHE A 11 7.81 -0.23 -16.16
N GLY A 12 8.01 -1.01 -15.10
CA GLY A 12 8.33 -2.44 -15.10
C GLY A 12 8.64 -2.93 -13.68
N PHE A 13 8.59 -4.26 -13.45
CA PHE A 13 8.96 -4.90 -12.17
C PHE A 13 10.40 -4.53 -11.79
N ASN A 14 10.54 -3.45 -11.03
CA ASN A 14 11.81 -2.94 -10.56
C ASN A 14 11.86 -3.20 -9.06
N ALA A 15 13.00 -3.64 -8.53
CA ALA A 15 13.18 -3.93 -7.11
C ALA A 15 12.74 -2.78 -6.20
N ASN A 16 12.85 -1.53 -6.68
CA ASN A 16 12.33 -0.37 -5.96
C ASN A 16 10.79 -0.41 -5.87
N ALA A 17 10.08 -0.69 -6.98
CA ALA A 17 8.62 -0.81 -7.00
C ALA A 17 8.09 -1.95 -6.13
N GLU A 18 8.79 -3.10 -6.06
CA GLU A 18 8.45 -4.21 -5.16
C GLU A 18 8.58 -3.81 -3.68
N ASN A 19 9.65 -3.10 -3.32
CA ASN A 19 9.85 -2.61 -1.95
C ASN A 19 8.80 -1.55 -1.58
N TRP A 20 8.45 -0.66 -2.51
CA TRP A 20 7.37 0.32 -2.32
C TRP A 20 6.01 -0.36 -2.18
N ASN A 21 5.67 -1.35 -3.02
CA ASN A 21 4.40 -2.08 -2.92
C ASN A 21 4.31 -2.88 -1.60
N GLY A 22 5.38 -3.57 -1.21
CA GLY A 22 5.42 -4.32 0.06
C GLY A 22 5.17 -3.42 1.27
N ARG A 23 5.78 -2.22 1.30
CA ARG A 23 5.55 -1.24 2.38
C ARG A 23 4.12 -0.72 2.40
N LEU A 24 3.56 -0.39 1.23
CA LEU A 24 2.18 0.06 1.11
C LEU A 24 1.21 -1.04 1.56
N ALA A 25 1.49 -2.31 1.25
CA ALA A 25 0.69 -3.44 1.70
C ALA A 25 0.73 -3.61 3.22
N MET A 26 1.91 -3.50 3.85
CA MET A 26 2.02 -3.59 5.31
C MET A 26 1.25 -2.44 6.00
N ILE A 27 1.36 -1.21 5.49
CA ILE A 27 0.62 -0.06 6.02
C ILE A 27 -0.88 -0.23 5.81
N GLY A 28 -1.30 -0.68 4.62
CA GLY A 28 -2.71 -0.94 4.31
C GLY A 28 -3.32 -2.00 5.23
N PHE A 29 -2.57 -3.06 5.53
CA PHE A 29 -3.01 -4.11 6.46
C PHE A 29 -3.14 -3.60 7.90
N VAL A 30 -2.16 -2.84 8.39
CA VAL A 30 -2.23 -2.23 9.73
C VAL A 30 -3.35 -1.20 9.81
N ALA A 31 -3.54 -0.39 8.76
CA ALA A 31 -4.64 0.56 8.69
C ALA A 31 -6.00 -0.14 8.67
N ALA A 32 -6.15 -1.24 7.93
CA ALA A 32 -7.36 -2.05 7.93
C ALA A 32 -7.66 -2.60 9.33
N LEU A 33 -6.69 -3.21 10.00
CA LEU A 33 -6.83 -3.68 11.38
C LEU A 33 -7.17 -2.54 12.36
N ALA A 34 -6.53 -1.39 12.22
CA ALA A 34 -6.81 -0.23 13.06
C ALA A 34 -8.24 0.29 12.85
N ILE A 35 -8.72 0.33 11.60
CA ILE A 35 -10.09 0.72 11.26
C ILE A 35 -11.09 -0.30 11.85
N GLU A 36 -10.79 -1.59 11.78
CA GLU A 36 -11.63 -2.64 12.39
C GLU A 36 -11.73 -2.50 13.91
N LEU A 37 -10.61 -2.20 14.59
CA LEU A 37 -10.58 -1.98 16.04
C LEU A 37 -11.29 -0.69 16.46
N LEU A 38 -11.06 0.42 15.74
CA LEU A 38 -11.65 1.72 16.07
C LEU A 38 -13.15 1.77 15.75
N SER A 39 -13.58 1.12 14.67
CA SER A 39 -14.98 1.07 14.27
C SER A 39 -15.78 0.09 15.15
N GLY A 40 -15.13 -0.88 15.80
CA GLY A 40 -15.79 -1.93 16.60
C GLY A 40 -16.75 -2.82 15.80
N LYS A 41 -16.80 -2.59 14.49
CA LYS A 41 -17.60 -3.20 13.45
C LYS A 41 -16.59 -3.68 12.43
N GLY A 42 -16.20 -4.96 12.51
CA GLY A 42 -15.26 -5.55 11.55
C GLY A 42 -15.70 -5.28 10.11
N LEU A 43 -14.79 -5.37 9.14
CA LEU A 43 -15.07 -5.05 7.73
C LEU A 43 -16.35 -5.72 7.18
N LEU A 44 -16.74 -6.86 7.76
CA LEU A 44 -17.99 -7.58 7.54
C LEU A 44 -19.28 -6.80 7.86
N HIS A 45 -19.27 -5.93 8.89
CA HIS A 45 -20.41 -5.06 9.22
C HIS A 45 -20.46 -3.85 8.29
N PHE A 46 -19.32 -3.26 7.92
CA PHE A 46 -19.32 -2.21 6.89
C PHE A 46 -19.87 -2.71 5.54
N TRP A 47 -19.69 -4.00 5.24
CA TRP A 47 -20.27 -4.68 4.08
C TRP A 47 -21.72 -5.19 4.29
N GLY A 48 -22.33 -4.93 5.46
CA GLY A 48 -23.75 -5.22 5.72
C GLY A 48 -24.11 -6.70 5.89
N LEU A 49 -23.15 -7.56 6.26
CA LEU A 49 -23.38 -9.01 6.39
C LEU A 49 -23.90 -9.45 7.77
N MET A 50 -24.09 -8.51 8.70
CA MET A 50 -24.72 -8.62 10.02
C MET A 50 -25.41 -7.29 10.35
#